data_AF-A0A3P9M0B1-F1
#
_entry.id   AF-A0A3P9M0B1-F1
#
_cell.length_a   1.000
_cell.length_b   1.000
_cell.length_c   1.000
_cell.angle_alpha   90.00
_cell.angle_beta   90.00
_cell.angle_gamma   90.00
#
_symmetry.space_group_name_H-M   'P 1'
#
loop_
_entity.id
_entity.type
_entity.pdbx_description
1 polymer ?
#
loop_
_entity_poly.entity_id
_entity_poly.type
_entity_poly.pdbx_seq_one_letter_code
_entity_poly.pdbx_strand_id
1 'polypeptide(L)' 'MDDSTPPHRSRNVEAGLQEVGEPCMVQPVMFPNLNPRERVWDQLKQRLDDRSPPPSDLTELHVELVEEWYASLQYKIMR' A
#
# COMPACT_ATOMS: atom_id res chain seq x y z
N MET A 1 7.83 -4.25 5.12
CA MET A 1 7.48 -5.64 5.45
C MET A 1 6.67 -6.16 4.28
N ASP A 2 7.11 -7.26 3.66
CA ASP A 2 6.43 -7.81 2.50
C ASP A 2 5.43 -8.90 2.94
N ASP A 3 4.29 -8.97 2.26
CA ASP A 3 3.31 -10.01 2.55
C ASP A 3 3.86 -11.40 2.16
N SER A 4 3.33 -12.43 2.80
CA SER A 4 3.82 -13.81 2.62
C SER A 4 3.11 -14.54 1.47
N THR A 5 2.57 -13.79 0.49
CA THR A 5 1.80 -14.41 -0.60
C THR A 5 2.71 -15.20 -1.55
N PRO A 6 2.23 -16.30 -2.16
CA PRO A 6 3.07 -17.19 -2.98
C PRO A 6 3.86 -16.50 -4.12
N PRO A 7 3.34 -15.48 -4.82
CA PRO A 7 4.11 -14.74 -5.83
C PRO A 7 5.34 -14.02 -5.26
N HIS A 8 5.19 -13.45 -4.05
CA HIS A 8 6.24 -12.71 -3.34
C HIS A 8 7.30 -13.65 -2.71
N ARG A 9 7.00 -14.95 -2.63
CA ARG A 9 7.90 -16.01 -2.18
C ARG A 9 8.44 -16.86 -3.32
N SER A 10 8.28 -16.40 -4.56
CA SER A 10 8.90 -17.08 -5.68
C SER A 10 10.43 -16.96 -5.56
N ARG A 11 11.13 -18.03 -5.96
CA ARG A 11 12.60 -18.11 -5.91
C ARG A 11 13.29 -16.94 -6.62
N ASN A 12 12.67 -16.39 -7.66
CA ASN A 12 13.18 -15.24 -8.39
C ASN A 12 13.10 -13.95 -7.58
N VAL A 13 12.00 -13.75 -6.84
CA VAL A 13 11.81 -12.59 -5.95
C VAL A 13 12.77 -12.66 -4.77
N GLU A 14 12.92 -13.84 -4.16
CA GLU A 14 13.86 -14.04 -3.04
C GLU A 14 15.32 -13.84 -3.47
N ALA A 15 15.72 -14.37 -4.64
CA ALA A 15 17.06 -14.16 -5.19
C ALA A 15 17.33 -12.68 -5.49
N GLY A 16 16.35 -11.96 -6.05
CA GLY A 16 16.47 -10.53 -6.31
C GLY A 16 16.61 -9.70 -5.03
N LEU A 17 15.84 -10.02 -3.98
CA LEU A 17 15.96 -9.36 -2.67
C LEU A 17 17.33 -9.59 -2.03
N GLN A 18 17.88 -10.80 -2.18
CA GLN A 18 19.21 -11.14 -1.66
C GLN A 18 20.34 -10.43 -2.43
N GLU A 19 20.18 -10.23 -3.74
CA GLU A 19 21.15 -9.50 -4.58
C GLU A 19 21.22 -8.01 -4.20
N VAL A 20 20.09 -7.37 -3.91
CA VAL A 20 20.05 -5.96 -3.48
C VAL A 20 20.36 -5.77 -1.99
N GLY A 21 20.63 -6.86 -1.26
CA GLY A 21 20.97 -6.83 0.17
C GLY A 21 19.80 -6.52 1.09
N GLU A 22 18.55 -6.65 0.61
CA GLU A 22 17.36 -6.36 1.39
C GLU A 22 16.88 -7.61 2.13
N PRO A 23 16.83 -7.59 3.48
CA PRO A 23 16.40 -8.75 4.26
C PRO A 23 14.92 -9.06 4.01
N CYS A 24 14.63 -10.29 3.58
CA CYS A 24 13.27 -10.77 3.39
C CYS A 24 12.58 -11.01 4.75
N MET A 25 12.01 -9.96 5.35
CA MET A 25 11.24 -10.09 6.59
C MET A 25 9.88 -10.73 6.32
N VAL A 26 9.66 -11.94 6.85
CA VAL A 26 8.40 -12.68 6.74
C VAL A 26 7.37 -12.09 7.72
N GLN A 27 6.21 -11.63 7.22
CA GLN A 27 5.10 -11.26 8.09
C GLN A 27 4.43 -12.50 8.71
N PRO A 28 4.09 -12.47 10.01
CA PRO A 28 3.28 -13.52 10.61
C PRO A 28 1.88 -13.52 9.96
N VAL A 29 1.51 -14.67 9.38
CA VAL A 29 0.24 -14.89 8.66
C VAL A 29 -1.00 -14.57 9.52
N MET A 30 -0.87 -14.60 10.85
CA MET A 30 -1.96 -14.31 11.78
C MET A 30 -2.25 -12.81 12.00
N PHE A 31 -1.46 -11.90 11.42
CA PHE A 31 -1.67 -10.46 11.54
C PHE A 31 -1.53 -9.73 10.19
N PRO A 32 -2.41 -10.01 9.21
CA PRO A 32 -2.40 -9.31 7.91
C PRO A 32 -2.56 -7.78 8.09
N ASN A 33 -3.44 -7.42 9.01
CA ASN A 33 -3.75 -6.06 9.46
C ASN A 33 -2.60 -5.30 10.17
N LEU A 34 -1.42 -5.92 10.36
CA LEU A 34 -0.23 -5.20 10.82
C LEU A 34 0.63 -4.65 9.67
N ASN A 35 0.29 -4.89 8.40
CA ASN A 35 1.02 -4.26 7.30
C ASN A 35 0.67 -2.77 7.20
N PRO A 36 1.60 -1.83 7.47
CA PRO A 36 1.32 -0.39 7.36
C PRO A 36 0.90 0.01 5.95
N ARG A 37 1.29 -0.80 4.94
CA ARG A 37 0.90 -0.65 3.54
C ARG A 37 -0.60 -0.88 3.33
N GLU A 38 -1.14 -2.01 3.83
CA GLU A 38 -2.58 -2.32 3.73
C GLU A 38 -3.42 -1.24 4.41
N ARG A 39 -2.99 -0.79 5.59
CA ARG A 39 -3.70 0.27 6.33
C ARG A 39 -3.75 1.60 5.56
N VAL A 40 -2.69 1.96 4.82
CA VAL A 40 -2.70 3.16 3.99
C VAL A 40 -3.65 2.99 2.81
N TRP A 41 -3.65 1.82 2.18
CA TRP A 41 -4.58 1.52 1.09
C TRP A 41 -6.05 1.55 1.51
N ASP A 42 -6.38 1.01 2.68
CA ASP A 42 -7.76 1.02 3.19
C ASP A 42 -8.24 2.45 3.46
N GLN A 43 -7.38 3.30 4.03
CA GLN A 43 -7.70 4.71 4.25
C GLN A 43 -7.90 5.48 2.94
N LEU A 44 -7.13 5.16 1.90
CA LEU A 44 -7.28 5.82 0.60
C LEU A 44 -8.57 5.38 -0.09
N LYS A 45 -8.88 4.07 -0.07
CA LYS A 45 -10.16 3.55 -0.59
C LYS A 45 -11.34 4.21 0.10
N GLN A 46 -11.33 4.26 1.44
CA GLN A 46 -12.40 4.90 2.19
C GLN A 46 -12.59 6.37 1.80
N ARG A 47 -11.51 7.15 1.66
CA ARG A 47 -11.62 8.55 1.25
C ARG A 47 -12.16 8.73 -0.16
N LEU A 48 -11.81 7.83 -1.08
CA LEU A 48 -12.35 7.84 -2.44
C LEU A 48 -13.83 7.45 -2.45
N ASP A 49 -14.24 6.46 -1.65
CA ASP A 49 -15.64 6.02 -1.53
C ASP A 49 -16.53 7.10 -0.88
N ASP A 50 -15.98 7.88 0.06
CA ASP A 50 -16.67 8.97 0.74
C ASP A 50 -16.77 10.26 -0.12
N ARG A 51 -16.14 10.32 -1.31
CA ARG A 51 -16.22 11.51 -2.18
C ARG A 51 -17.60 11.67 -2.81
N SER A 52 -18.02 12.93 -2.88
CA SER A 52 -19.26 13.34 -3.54
C SER A 52 -19.03 14.63 -4.34
N PRO A 53 -19.21 14.61 -5.67
CA PRO A 53 -19.56 13.45 -6.50
C PRO A 53 -18.42 12.41 -6.55
N PRO A 54 -18.73 11.13 -6.82
CA PRO A 54 -17.70 10.14 -7.09
C PRO A 54 -16.99 10.45 -8.41
N PRO A 55 -15.70 10.06 -8.56
CA PRO A 55 -14.97 10.25 -9.79
C PRO A 55 -15.68 9.56 -10.96
N SER A 56 -15.86 10.32 -12.04
CA SER A 56 -16.67 9.94 -13.20
C SER A 56 -15.87 9.19 -14.26
N ASP A 57 -14.53 9.34 -14.28
CA ASP A 57 -13.62 8.65 -15.18
C ASP A 57 -12.27 8.29 -14.53
N LEU A 58 -11.44 7.53 -15.26
CA LEU A 58 -10.14 7.07 -14.78
C LEU A 58 -9.12 8.21 -14.57
N THR A 59 -9.28 9.33 -15.28
CA THR A 59 -8.40 10.49 -15.16
C THR A 59 -8.70 11.23 -13.86
N GLU A 60 -9.97 11.45 -13.57
CA GLU A 60 -10.45 12.02 -12.31
C GLU A 60 -10.02 11.12 -11.14
N LEU A 61 -10.29 9.81 -11.21
CA LEU A 61 -9.85 8.86 -10.20
C LEU A 61 -8.34 8.89 -9.96
N HIS A 62 -7.53 9.01 -11.02
CA HIS A 62 -6.07 9.08 -10.90
C HIS A 62 -5.62 10.36 -10.19
N VAL A 63 -6.18 11.52 -10.55
CA VAL A 63 -5.88 12.80 -9.90
C VAL A 63 -6.25 12.72 -8.42
N GLU A 64 -7.45 12.25 -8.11
CA GLU A 64 -7.93 12.16 -6.73
C GLU A 64 -7.09 11.19 -5.89
N LEU A 65 -6.74 10.03 -6.42
CA LEU A 65 -5.88 9.06 -5.72
C LEU A 65 -4.52 9.68 -5.37
N VAL A 66 -3.94 10.46 -6.29
CA VAL A 66 -2.66 11.16 -6.06
C VAL A 66 -2.80 12.25 -5.01
N GLU A 67 -3.86 13.06 -5.07
CA GLU A 67 -4.12 14.09 -4.06
C GLU A 67 -4.32 13.49 -2.65
N GLU A 68 -5.16 12.47 -2.54
CA GLU A 68 -5.42 11.76 -1.27
C GLU A 68 -4.16 11.05 -0.75
N TRP A 69 -3.33 10.51 -1.65
CA TRP A 69 -2.04 9.93 -1.29
C TRP A 69 -1.15 10.96 -0.60
N TYR A 70 -0.97 12.15 -1.18
CA TYR A 70 -0.16 13.20 -0.58
C TYR A 70 -0.77 13.75 0.71
N ALA A 71 -2.10 13.91 0.77
CA ALA A 71 -2.79 14.33 1.98
C ALA A 71 -2.60 13.32 3.13
N SER A 72 -2.62 12.02 2.83
CA SER A 72 -2.40 10.95 3.82
C SER A 72 -0.98 10.90 4.40
N LEU A 73 0.01 11.37 3.64
CA LEU A 73 1.40 11.49 4.07
C LEU A 73 1.66 12.74 4.91
N GLN A 74 1.01 13.87 4.58
CA GLN A 74 1.16 15.12 5.36
C GLN A 74 0.61 14.99 6.78
N TYR A 75 -0.48 14.24 6.99
CA TYR A 75 -1.04 13.99 8.33
C TYR A 75 -0.09 13.17 9.24
N LYS A 76 0.88 12.44 8.69
CA LYS A 76 1.85 11.63 9.44
C LYS A 76 3.16 12.36 9.77
N ILE A 77 3.47 13.48 9.13
CA ILE A 77 4.71 14.25 9.36
C ILE A 77 4.52 15.34 10.44
N MET A 78 3.28 15.74 10.72
CA MET A 78 2.95 16.79 11.70
C MET A 78 2.49 16.25 13.08
N ARG A 79 2.67 14.96 13.37
CA ARG A 79 2.37 14.33 14.67
C ARG A 79 3.54 13.48 15.14
#